data_AF-A0A529Q7R0-F1
#
_entry.id   AF-A0A529Q7R0-F1
#
_cell.length_a   1.000
_cell.length_b   1.000
_cell.length_c   1.000
_cell.angle_alpha   90.00
_cell.angle_beta   90.00
_cell.angle_gamma   90.00
#
_symmetry.space_group_name_H-M   'P 1'
#
loop_
_entity.id
_entity.type
_entity.pdbx_description
1 polymer ?
#
loop_
_entity_poly.entity_id
_entity_poly.type
_entity_poly.pdbx_seq_one_letter_code
_entity_poly.pdbx_strand_id
1 'polypeptide(L)'
;AEANINVDMIVQNISEDGKFTDMTFTVPSGDVDKALAVLEKLKAEVGYDVVQSEAGMSKVSVIGIGMRSHAGVAATAFKALADKAINIRAITTSEIKISILIDGPYTELAVRTLHSVYGLDKQ
;
A
#
# COMPACT_ATOMS: atom_id res chain seq x y z
N ALA A 1 -16.30 5.28 8.77
CA ALA A 1 -16.84 4.36 9.79
C ALA A 1 -18.37 4.24 9.69
N GLU A 2 -19.12 5.34 9.67
CA GLU A 2 -20.60 5.35 9.59
C GLU A 2 -21.17 4.57 8.39
N ALA A 3 -20.47 4.60 7.26
CA ALA A 3 -20.86 3.84 6.07
C ALA A 3 -20.54 2.33 6.15
N ASN A 4 -19.94 1.82 7.23
CA ASN A 4 -19.48 0.41 7.35
C ASN A 4 -18.63 -0.01 6.14
N ILE A 5 -17.56 0.74 5.88
CA ILE A 5 -16.55 0.42 4.88
C ILE A 5 -15.25 0.14 5.63
N ASN A 6 -14.65 -1.02 5.38
CA ASN A 6 -13.37 -1.37 5.97
C ASN A 6 -12.25 -0.64 5.22
N VAL A 7 -11.42 0.07 5.96
CA VAL A 7 -10.23 0.75 5.45
C VAL A 7 -9.00 0.07 6.05
N ASP A 8 -7.97 -0.13 5.24
CA ASP A 8 -6.76 -0.86 5.64
C ASP A 8 -5.49 0.02 5.58
N MET A 9 -4.84 0.16 4.43
CA MET A 9 -3.72 1.09 4.31
C MET A 9 -4.27 2.51 4.23
N ILE A 10 -3.66 3.44 4.97
CA ILE A 10 -3.85 4.88 4.84
C ILE A 10 -2.47 5.48 4.63
N VAL A 11 -2.31 6.24 3.56
CA VAL A 11 -1.07 6.92 3.16
C VAL A 11 -1.41 8.38 2.92
N GLN A 12 -0.77 9.26 3.69
CA GLN A 12 -0.84 10.69 3.48
C GLN A 12 0.60 11.21 3.50
N ASN A 13 1.01 11.88 2.43
CA ASN A 13 2.34 12.44 2.36
C ASN A 13 2.32 13.93 2.70
N ILE A 14 3.46 14.48 3.12
CA ILE A 14 3.56 15.92 3.36
C ILE A 14 3.33 16.70 2.07
N SER A 15 2.58 17.78 2.19
CA SER A 15 2.38 18.75 1.11
C SER A 15 3.57 19.70 1.03
N GLU A 16 3.98 20.07 -0.18
CA GLU A 16 5.05 21.05 -0.39
C GLU A 16 4.61 22.48 -0.02
N ASP A 17 3.34 22.83 -0.25
CA ASP A 17 2.79 24.16 0.06
C ASP A 17 2.02 24.21 1.39
N GLY A 18 1.79 23.06 2.01
CA GLY A 18 1.06 22.91 3.27
C GLY A 18 -0.44 23.19 3.19
N LYS A 19 -0.98 23.42 1.98
CA LYS A 19 -2.40 23.76 1.76
C LYS A 19 -3.22 22.54 1.38
N PHE A 20 -2.69 21.68 0.51
CA PHE A 20 -3.38 20.48 0.01
C PHE A 20 -2.48 19.26 0.10
N THR A 21 -3.02 18.12 0.53
CA THR A 21 -2.30 16.85 0.61
C THR A 21 -3.15 15.74 0.02
N ASP A 22 -2.49 14.77 -0.60
CA ASP A 22 -3.14 13.58 -1.09
C ASP A 22 -3.26 12.55 0.05
N MET A 23 -4.48 12.05 0.24
CA MET A 23 -4.76 10.92 1.12
C MET A 23 -5.20 9.73 0.27
N THR A 24 -4.37 8.70 0.26
CA THR A 24 -4.67 7.42 -0.39
C THR A 24 -5.03 6.39 0.67
N PHE A 25 -6.07 5.60 0.41
CA PHE A 25 -6.38 4.46 1.27
C PHE A 25 -6.92 3.28 0.48
N THR A 26 -6.81 2.08 1.05
CA THR A 26 -7.30 0.85 0.42
C THR A 26 -8.58 0.36 1.09
N VAL A 27 -9.51 -0.14 0.27
CA VAL A 27 -10.75 -0.80 0.69
C VAL A 27 -10.87 -2.17 0.00
N PRO A 28 -11.67 -3.10 0.53
CA PRO A 28 -12.05 -4.31 -0.20
C PRO A 28 -12.62 -3.97 -1.58
N SER A 29 -12.34 -4.79 -2.60
CA SER A 29 -12.78 -4.51 -3.97
C SER A 29 -14.30 -4.37 -4.10
N GLY A 30 -15.08 -5.09 -3.29
CA GLY A 30 -16.55 -4.98 -3.26
C GLY A 30 -17.08 -3.68 -2.64
N ASP A 31 -16.23 -2.90 -1.96
CA ASP A 31 -16.61 -1.65 -1.29
C ASP A 31 -16.23 -0.38 -2.10
N VAL A 32 -15.57 -0.52 -3.26
CA VAL A 32 -15.04 0.62 -4.03
C VAL A 32 -16.14 1.60 -4.43
N ASP A 33 -17.22 1.13 -5.06
CA ASP A 33 -18.32 1.99 -5.52
C ASP A 33 -19.01 2.69 -4.35
N LYS A 34 -19.15 1.97 -3.23
CA LYS A 34 -19.73 2.50 -2.00
C LYS A 34 -18.83 3.58 -1.38
N ALA A 35 -17.52 3.38 -1.38
CA ALA A 35 -16.56 4.37 -0.90
C ALA A 35 -16.58 5.64 -1.76
N LEU A 36 -16.58 5.49 -3.09
CA LEU A 36 -16.68 6.63 -4.02
C LEU A 36 -17.98 7.41 -3.81
N ALA A 37 -19.12 6.71 -3.67
CA ALA A 37 -20.41 7.36 -3.44
C ALA A 37 -20.47 8.12 -2.10
N VAL A 38 -19.71 7.69 -1.08
CA VAL A 38 -19.58 8.42 0.18
C VAL A 38 -18.68 9.64 0.00
N LEU A 39 -17.51 9.49 -0.63
CA LEU A 39 -16.59 10.60 -0.86
C LEU A 39 -17.21 11.72 -1.69
N GLU A 40 -17.94 11.37 -2.76
CA GLU A 40 -18.65 12.35 -3.60
C GLU A 40 -19.65 13.20 -2.81
N LYS A 41 -20.36 12.61 -1.84
CA LYS A 41 -21.27 13.36 -0.96
C LYS A 41 -20.54 14.31 0.00
N LEU A 42 -19.30 13.97 0.34
CA LEU A 42 -18.46 14.76 1.24
C LEU A 42 -17.65 15.85 0.52
N LYS A 43 -17.68 15.91 -0.81
CA LYS A 43 -16.89 16.87 -1.59
C LYS A 43 -17.06 18.32 -1.14
N ALA A 44 -18.30 18.76 -0.90
CA ALA A 44 -18.59 20.13 -0.48
C ALA A 44 -18.10 20.45 0.95
N GLU A 45 -18.03 19.43 1.81
CA GLU A 45 -17.60 19.56 3.20
C GLU A 45 -16.07 19.51 3.32
N VAL A 46 -15.44 18.55 2.62
CA VAL A 46 -13.99 18.32 2.67
C VAL A 46 -13.23 19.26 1.73
N GLY A 47 -13.82 19.64 0.60
CA GLY A 47 -13.21 20.57 -0.35
C GLY A 47 -12.07 19.99 -1.17
N TYR A 48 -12.07 18.67 -1.45
CA TYR A 48 -11.04 18.04 -2.29
C TYR A 48 -11.24 18.35 -3.79
N ASP A 49 -10.14 18.39 -4.55
CA ASP A 49 -10.18 18.67 -5.98
C ASP A 49 -10.76 17.49 -6.78
N VAL A 50 -10.12 16.33 -6.63
CA VAL A 50 -10.45 15.09 -7.37
C VAL A 50 -10.42 13.88 -6.44
N VAL A 51 -11.30 12.91 -6.71
CA VAL A 51 -11.20 11.56 -6.17
C VAL A 51 -10.84 10.61 -7.31
N GLN A 52 -9.87 9.75 -7.08
CA GLN A 52 -9.44 8.73 -8.04
C GLN A 52 -9.45 7.37 -7.35
N SER A 53 -9.79 6.33 -8.11
CA SER A 53 -9.70 4.94 -7.66
C SER A 53 -9.02 4.09 -8.70
N GLU A 54 -8.25 3.11 -8.24
CA GLU A 54 -7.61 2.09 -9.07
C GLU A 54 -7.91 0.73 -8.45
N ALA A 55 -8.43 -0.19 -9.26
CA ALA A 55 -8.74 -1.56 -8.84
C ALA A 55 -7.64 -2.52 -9.29
N GLY A 56 -7.72 -3.77 -8.83
CA GLY A 56 -6.77 -4.81 -9.26
C GLY A 56 -5.38 -4.70 -8.64
N MET A 57 -5.28 -4.08 -7.47
CA MET A 57 -4.05 -3.98 -6.69
C MET A 57 -3.88 -5.15 -5.73
N SER A 58 -2.65 -5.38 -5.28
CA SER A 58 -2.34 -6.36 -4.25
C SER A 58 -1.36 -5.81 -3.23
N LYS A 59 -1.65 -6.10 -1.96
CA LYS A 59 -0.81 -5.71 -0.82
C LYS A 59 0.04 -6.89 -0.39
N VAL A 60 1.34 -6.80 -0.61
CA VAL A 60 2.31 -7.80 -0.12
C VAL A 60 3.00 -7.25 1.11
N SER A 61 3.23 -8.06 2.13
CA SER A 61 3.87 -7.61 3.37
C SER A 61 5.03 -8.51 3.75
N VAL A 62 6.14 -7.88 4.14
CA VAL A 62 7.28 -8.53 4.80
C VAL A 62 7.14 -8.25 6.29
N ILE A 63 7.12 -9.30 7.12
CA ILE A 63 6.93 -9.19 8.58
C ILE A 63 8.10 -9.88 9.28
N GLY A 64 8.73 -9.21 10.23
CA GLY A 64 9.78 -9.80 11.05
C GLY A 64 10.29 -8.87 12.14
N ILE A 65 10.50 -9.43 13.34
CA ILE A 65 11.08 -8.70 14.49
C ILE A 65 12.48 -8.15 14.21
N GLY A 66 13.21 -8.76 13.27
CA GLY A 66 14.54 -8.35 12.87
C GLY A 66 14.59 -7.00 12.16
N MET A 67 13.46 -6.48 11.67
CA MET A 67 13.41 -5.22 10.91
C MET A 67 13.85 -4.00 11.72
N ARG A 68 13.54 -3.95 13.02
CA ARG A 68 13.96 -2.87 13.91
C ARG A 68 15.47 -2.84 14.12
N SER A 69 16.09 -4.02 14.13
CA SER A 69 17.49 -4.20 14.55
C SER A 69 18.46 -4.37 13.38
N HIS A 70 17.96 -4.62 12.16
CA HIS A 70 18.78 -4.86 10.98
C HIS A 70 18.46 -3.82 9.90
N ALA A 71 19.39 -2.89 9.71
CA ALA A 71 19.34 -1.99 8.58
C ALA A 71 19.38 -2.78 7.25
N GLY A 72 18.67 -2.28 6.24
CA GLY A 72 18.70 -2.83 4.89
C GLY A 72 17.60 -3.83 4.54
N VAL A 73 16.75 -4.26 5.50
CA VAL A 73 15.63 -5.18 5.17
C VAL A 73 14.72 -4.60 4.09
N ALA A 74 14.32 -3.33 4.22
CA ALA A 74 13.52 -2.64 3.20
C ALA A 74 14.25 -2.50 1.86
N ALA A 75 15.53 -2.14 1.91
CA ALA A 75 16.35 -1.98 0.71
C ALA A 75 16.46 -3.29 -0.07
N THR A 76 16.63 -4.43 0.62
CA THR A 76 16.62 -5.76 0.01
C THR A 76 15.28 -6.05 -0.68
N ALA A 77 14.15 -5.77 -0.04
CA ALA A 77 12.83 -5.96 -0.64
C ALA A 77 12.66 -5.10 -1.91
N PHE A 78 12.94 -3.80 -1.83
CA PHE A 78 12.72 -2.88 -2.94
C PHE A 78 13.64 -3.20 -4.12
N LYS A 79 14.90 -3.54 -3.85
CA LYS A 79 15.82 -4.00 -4.89
C LYS A 79 15.32 -5.27 -5.57
N ALA A 80 14.88 -6.27 -4.79
CA ALA A 80 14.40 -7.53 -5.33
C ALA A 80 13.16 -7.37 -6.22
N LEU A 81 12.23 -6.47 -5.84
CA LEU A 81 11.07 -6.14 -6.66
C LEU A 81 11.46 -5.36 -7.93
N ALA A 82 12.38 -4.40 -7.82
CA ALA A 82 12.89 -3.64 -8.95
C ALA A 82 13.60 -4.53 -9.99
N ASP A 83 14.39 -5.53 -9.55
CA ASP A 83 15.05 -6.51 -10.42
C ASP A 83 14.05 -7.38 -11.21
N LYS A 84 12.78 -7.43 -10.77
CA LYS A 84 11.66 -8.09 -11.47
C LYS A 84 10.77 -7.11 -12.25
N ALA A 85 11.16 -5.84 -12.36
CA ALA A 85 10.39 -4.77 -12.97
C ALA A 85 8.98 -4.60 -12.34
N ILE A 86 8.84 -4.90 -11.04
CA ILE A 86 7.59 -4.71 -10.31
C ILE A 86 7.56 -3.29 -9.77
N ASN A 87 6.63 -2.47 -10.28
CA ASN A 87 6.45 -1.11 -9.82
C ASN A 87 5.80 -1.07 -8.43
N ILE A 88 6.32 -0.23 -7.54
CA ILE A 88 5.77 -0.02 -6.20
C ILE A 88 4.85 1.19 -6.23
N ARG A 89 3.56 1.00 -5.91
CA ARG A 89 2.54 2.05 -5.90
C ARG A 89 2.51 2.83 -4.59
N ALA A 90 2.63 2.12 -3.48
CA ALA A 90 2.63 2.73 -2.15
C ALA A 90 3.40 1.84 -1.16
N ILE A 91 3.93 2.47 -0.12
CA ILE A 91 4.64 1.79 0.97
C ILE A 91 4.05 2.27 2.30
N THR A 92 3.72 1.33 3.17
CA THR A 92 3.50 1.63 4.60
C THR A 92 4.43 0.77 5.44
N THR A 93 4.88 1.29 6.58
CA THR A 93 5.83 0.60 7.45
C THR A 93 5.44 0.72 8.91
N SER A 94 5.73 -0.30 9.69
CA SER A 94 5.79 -0.29 11.16
C SER A 94 7.17 -0.77 11.62
N GLU A 95 7.38 -0.93 12.92
CA GLU A 95 8.66 -1.44 13.47
C GLU A 95 9.02 -2.84 12.97
N ILE A 96 8.03 -3.65 12.60
CA ILE A 96 8.21 -5.08 12.28
C ILE A 96 7.57 -5.48 10.93
N LYS A 97 7.06 -4.52 10.16
CA LYS A 97 6.33 -4.80 8.92
C LYS A 97 6.56 -3.73 7.88
N ILE A 98 6.83 -4.13 6.64
CA ILE A 98 6.69 -3.27 5.45
C ILE A 98 5.54 -3.85 4.63
N SER A 99 4.56 -3.03 4.29
CA SER A 99 3.51 -3.36 3.32
C SER A 99 3.77 -2.59 2.03
N ILE A 100 3.72 -3.30 0.90
CA ILE A 100 4.01 -2.80 -0.42
C ILE A 100 2.77 -3.04 -1.28
N LEU A 101 2.24 -1.97 -1.86
CA LEU A 101 1.13 -2.02 -2.81
C LEU A 101 1.70 -2.14 -4.23
N ILE A 102 1.26 -3.14 -4.98
CA ILE A 102 1.70 -3.46 -6.35
C ILE A 102 0.49 -3.81 -7.22
N ASP A 103 0.67 -3.86 -8.54
CA ASP A 103 -0.37 -4.34 -9.44
C ASP A 103 -0.60 -5.85 -9.22
N GLY A 104 -1.87 -6.26 -9.16
CA GLY A 104 -2.30 -7.61 -8.79
C GLY A 104 -1.69 -8.76 -9.61
N PRO A 105 -1.47 -8.63 -10.94
CA PRO A 105 -0.81 -9.68 -11.72
C PRO A 105 0.59 -10.06 -11.23
N TYR A 106 1.27 -9.18 -10.49
CA TYR A 106 2.62 -9.46 -9.95
C TYR A 106 2.61 -10.14 -8.58
N THR A 107 1.45 -10.44 -8.00
CA THR A 107 1.34 -10.94 -6.62
C THR A 107 2.19 -12.17 -6.36
N GLU A 108 2.02 -13.23 -7.15
CA GLU A 108 2.76 -14.48 -6.94
C GLU A 108 4.27 -14.30 -7.15
N LEU A 109 4.64 -13.52 -8.17
CA LEU A 109 6.05 -13.23 -8.46
C LEU A 109 6.69 -12.42 -7.33
N ALA A 110 6.00 -11.41 -6.81
CA ALA A 110 6.46 -10.60 -5.69
C ALA A 110 6.64 -11.44 -4.43
N VAL A 111 5.64 -12.26 -4.08
CA VAL A 111 5.70 -13.14 -2.90
C VAL A 111 6.88 -14.11 -3.02
N ARG A 112 7.02 -14.82 -4.14
CA ARG A 112 8.13 -15.76 -4.35
C ARG A 112 9.48 -15.06 -4.29
N THR A 113 9.61 -13.91 -4.96
CA THR A 113 10.85 -13.14 -5.00
C THR A 113 11.27 -12.70 -3.60
N LEU A 114 10.33 -12.15 -2.81
CA LEU A 114 10.58 -11.74 -1.43
C LEU A 114 10.92 -12.94 -0.55
N HIS A 115 10.22 -14.07 -0.72
CA HIS A 115 10.49 -15.30 0.04
C HIS A 115 11.91 -15.84 -0.19
N SER A 116 12.36 -15.87 -1.45
CA SER A 116 13.70 -16.31 -1.82
C SER A 116 14.81 -15.39 -1.29
N VAL A 117 14.67 -14.06 -1.40
CA VAL A 117 15.73 -13.14 -0.95
C VAL A 117 15.90 -13.12 0.58
N TYR A 118 14.87 -13.53 1.33
CA TYR A 118 14.96 -13.74 2.78
C TYR A 118 15.27 -15.19 3.17
N GLY A 119 15.52 -16.07 2.19
CA GLY A 119 15.95 -17.46 2.42
C GLY A 119 14.87 -18.36 3.02
N LEU A 120 13.60 -18.00 2.89
CA LEU A 120 12.48 -18.72 3.51
C LEU A 120 12.05 -19.96 2.71
N ASP A 121 12.54 -20.13 1.47
CA ASP A 121 12.25 -21.31 0.62
C ASP A 121 12.76 -22.65 1.20
N LYS A 122 13.60 -22.60 2.23
CA LYS A 122 14.33 -23.75 2.79
C LYS A 122 13.67 -24.36 4.03
N GLN A 123 12.47 -23.92 4.39
CA GLN A 123 11.68 -24.46 5.49
C GLN A 123 10.58 -25.40 4.98
#